data_AF-A0A831TVG6-F1
#
_entry.id   AF-A0A831TVG6-F1
#
_cell.length_a   1.000
_cell.length_b   1.000
_cell.length_c   1.000
_cell.angle_alpha   90.00
_cell.angle_beta   90.00
_cell.angle_gamma   90.00
#
_symmetry.space_group_name_H-M   'P 1'
#
loop_
_entity.id
_entity.type
_entity.pdbx_description
1 polymer ?
#
loop_
_entity_poly.entity_id
_entity_poly.type
_entity_poly.pdbx_seq_one_letter_code
_entity_poly.pdbx_strand_id
1 'polypeptide(L)'
;MSDFKFEVAVEKLDKALPLPRELSEQVKESLGSVSRKILSEMKKEAVQCPVLGRRVPFLQCYACKNFVRRVRGIVYCRGDPLG
;
A
#
# COMPACT_ATOMS: atom_id res chain seq x y z
N MET A 1 6.24 -13.40 -18.93
CA MET A 1 5.50 -12.12 -19.03
C MET A 1 5.54 -11.48 -17.66
N SER A 2 5.77 -10.17 -17.55
CA SER A 2 5.78 -9.50 -16.24
C SER A 2 4.34 -9.25 -15.78
N ASP A 3 4.02 -9.67 -14.55
CA ASP A 3 2.66 -9.57 -13.98
C ASP A 3 2.30 -8.16 -13.46
N PHE A 4 3.05 -7.12 -13.85
CA PHE A 4 2.88 -5.75 -13.40
C PHE A 4 3.08 -4.74 -14.55
N LYS A 5 2.35 -3.62 -14.49
CA LYS A 5 2.42 -2.50 -15.46
C LYS A 5 3.12 -1.27 -14.90
N PHE A 6 3.09 -1.08 -13.57
CA PHE A 6 3.61 0.11 -12.92
C PHE A 6 4.58 -0.25 -11.79
N GLU A 7 5.61 0.58 -11.66
CA GLU A 7 6.52 0.61 -10.52
C GLU A 7 6.32 1.93 -9.78
N VAL A 8 5.94 1.85 -8.50
CA VAL A 8 5.54 3.01 -7.71
C VAL A 8 6.41 3.10 -6.47
N ALA A 9 7.11 4.22 -6.30
CA ALA A 9 7.92 4.45 -5.10
C ALA A 9 7.04 4.61 -3.86
N VAL A 10 7.45 3.99 -2.76
CA VAL A 10 6.88 4.21 -1.44
C VAL A 10 7.50 5.45 -0.84
N GLU A 11 6.66 6.44 -0.56
CA GLU A 11 7.01 7.68 0.11
C GLU A 11 6.82 7.52 1.62
N LYS A 12 7.73 8.06 2.42
CA LYS A 12 7.53 8.23 3.86
C LYS A 12 7.00 9.62 4.14
N LEU A 13 6.00 9.71 5.00
CA LEU A 13 5.34 10.93 5.41
C LEU A 13 5.66 11.23 6.88
N ASP A 14 5.66 12.49 7.26
CA ASP A 14 5.82 12.89 8.66
C ASP A 14 4.62 12.48 9.51
N LYS A 15 3.43 12.45 8.89
CA LYS A 15 2.15 12.09 9.51
C LYS A 15 1.45 10.99 8.74
N ALA A 16 0.77 10.11 9.47
CA ALA A 16 -0.01 9.03 8.88
C ALA A 16 -1.22 9.60 8.10
N LEU A 17 -1.49 9.02 6.94
CA LEU A 17 -2.73 9.30 6.23
C LEU A 17 -3.90 8.53 6.88
N PRO A 18 -5.12 9.10 6.86
CA PRO A 18 -6.30 8.40 7.35
C PRO A 18 -6.53 7.12 6.53
N LEU A 19 -6.67 6.00 7.23
CA LEU A 19 -7.02 4.71 6.65
C LEU A 19 -8.43 4.33 7.13
N PRO A 20 -9.35 3.92 6.25
CA PRO A 20 -10.67 3.41 6.65
C PRO A 20 -10.55 2.29 7.68
N ARG A 21 -11.48 2.23 8.64
CA ARG A 21 -11.44 1.26 9.75
C ARG A 21 -11.45 -0.19 9.26
N GLU A 22 -12.27 -0.49 8.25
CA GLU A 22 -12.36 -1.83 7.65
C GLU A 22 -11.01 -2.29 7.08
N LEU A 23 -10.32 -1.42 6.35
CA LEU A 23 -8.97 -1.70 5.83
C LEU A 23 -7.95 -1.81 6.95
N SER A 24 -8.08 -1.03 8.03
CA SER A 24 -7.20 -1.14 9.19
C SER A 24 -7.32 -2.52 9.85
N GLU A 25 -8.53 -3.08 9.98
CA GLU A 25 -8.71 -4.41 10.56
C GLU A 25 -8.21 -5.51 9.61
N GLN A 26 -8.53 -5.45 8.32
CA GLN A 26 -8.00 -6.39 7.32
C GLN A 26 -6.47 -6.43 7.29
N VAL A 27 -5.83 -5.26 7.39
CA VAL A 27 -4.38 -5.15 7.43
C VAL A 27 -3.82 -5.74 8.72
N LYS A 28 -4.45 -5.52 9.88
CA LYS A 28 -4.01 -6.14 11.14
C LYS A 28 -4.10 -7.66 11.08
N GLU A 29 -5.16 -8.19 10.49
CA GLU A 29 -5.35 -9.64 10.33
C GLU A 29 -4.32 -10.22 9.35
N SER A 30 -4.11 -9.57 8.21
CA SER A 30 -3.14 -9.99 7.19
C SER A 30 -1.69 -9.90 7.67
N LEU A 31 -1.38 -8.93 8.55
CA LEU A 31 -0.05 -8.72 9.09
C LEU A 31 0.20 -9.44 10.41
N GLY A 32 -0.81 -10.06 11.03
CA GLY A 32 -0.75 -10.96 12.19
C GLY A 32 0.26 -10.59 13.28
N SER A 33 1.52 -11.04 13.09
CA SER A 33 2.66 -10.92 14.01
C SER A 33 3.55 -9.67 13.81
N VAL A 34 3.21 -8.76 12.90
CA VAL A 34 3.96 -7.51 12.70
C VAL A 34 3.93 -6.66 13.97
N SER A 35 5.11 -6.25 14.44
CA SER A 35 5.21 -5.42 15.64
C SER A 35 4.46 -4.09 15.49
N ARG A 36 3.89 -3.58 16.59
CA ARG A 36 3.21 -2.28 16.63
C ARG A 36 4.08 -1.15 16.09
N LYS A 37 5.40 -1.21 16.29
CA LYS A 37 6.37 -0.24 15.78
C LYS A 37 6.41 -0.25 14.25
N ILE A 38 6.55 -1.42 13.64
CA ILE A 38 6.57 -1.56 12.18
C ILE A 38 5.24 -1.10 11.59
N LEU A 39 4.11 -1.49 12.18
CA LEU A 39 2.79 -1.05 11.73
C LEU A 39 2.62 0.47 11.79
N SER A 40 3.13 1.12 12.86
CA SER A 40 3.12 2.58 12.98
C SER A 40 3.92 3.27 11.88
N GLU A 41 5.08 2.72 11.50
CA GLU A 41 5.88 3.24 10.39
C GLU A 41 5.18 3.04 9.05
N MET A 42 4.57 1.88 8.80
CA MET A 42 3.81 1.61 7.57
C MET A 42 2.59 2.52 7.40
N LYS A 43 1.95 2.96 8.49
CA LYS A 43 0.85 3.94 8.44
C LYS A 43 1.31 5.32 7.95
N LYS A 44 2.60 5.62 8.08
CA LYS A 44 3.24 6.83 7.55
C LYS A 44 3.78 6.64 6.14
N GLU A 45 3.55 5.49 5.52
CA GLU A 45 3.94 5.26 4.14
C GLU A 45 2.76 5.54 3.19
N ALA A 46 3.08 6.06 2.00
CA ALA A 46 2.12 6.35 0.96
C ALA A 46 2.68 6.01 -0.42
N VAL A 47 1.80 5.92 -1.41
CA VAL A 47 2.14 5.74 -2.82
C VAL A 47 1.29 6.64 -3.70
N GLN A 48 1.84 7.12 -4.81
CA GLN A 48 1.07 7.77 -5.85
C GLN A 48 0.38 6.70 -6.71
N CYS A 49 -0.90 6.43 -6.44
CA CYS A 49 -1.61 5.36 -7.12
C CYS A 49 -1.80 5.69 -8.61
N PRO A 50 -1.29 4.89 -9.55
CA PRO A 50 -1.42 5.16 -10.98
C PRO A 50 -2.85 4.94 -11.50
N VAL A 51 -3.63 4.07 -10.84
CA VAL A 51 -5.01 3.75 -11.24
C VAL A 51 -6.00 4.81 -10.74
N LEU A 52 -5.83 5.30 -9.51
CA LEU A 52 -6.71 6.32 -8.92
C LEU A 52 -6.23 7.75 -9.20
N GLY A 53 -5.03 7.94 -9.76
CA GLY A 53 -4.45 9.25 -10.06
C GLY A 53 -4.15 10.12 -8.83
N ARG A 54 -4.11 9.54 -7.63
CA ARG A 54 -3.91 10.27 -6.37
C ARG A 54 -3.03 9.51 -5.38
N ARG A 55 -2.49 10.25 -4.41
CA ARG A 55 -1.79 9.67 -3.27
C ARG A 55 -2.76 8.88 -2.39
N VAL A 56 -2.35 7.69 -1.98
CA VAL A 56 -3.10 6.82 -1.05
C VAL A 56 -2.15 6.25 0.02
N PRO A 57 -2.67 5.88 1.20
CA PRO A 57 -1.87 5.16 2.20
C PRO A 57 -1.29 3.87 1.60
N PHE A 58 -0.03 3.54 1.91
CA PHE A 58 0.60 2.31 1.44
C PHE A 58 -0.20 1.08 1.87
N LEU A 59 -0.74 1.08 3.09
CA LEU A 59 -1.57 -0.02 3.59
C LEU A 59 -2.85 -0.25 2.77
N GLN A 60 -3.45 0.82 2.23
CA GLN A 60 -4.56 0.68 1.28
C GLN A 60 -4.08 0.05 -0.03
N CYS A 61 -2.90 0.45 -0.51
CA CYS A 61 -2.31 -0.15 -1.71
C CYS A 61 -1.97 -1.63 -1.49
N TYR A 62 -1.46 -2.00 -0.32
CA TYR A 62 -1.12 -3.38 0.05
C TYR A 62 -2.34 -4.31 -0.01
N ALA A 63 -3.51 -3.84 0.44
CA ALA A 63 -4.76 -4.59 0.40
C ALA A 63 -5.45 -4.60 -0.99
N CYS A 64 -4.88 -3.94 -1.99
CA CYS A 64 -5.49 -3.80 -3.32
C CYS A 64 -5.25 -5.04 -4.20
N LYS A 65 -6.24 -5.43 -5.02
CA LYS A 65 -6.10 -6.50 -6.04
C LYS A 65 -4.95 -6.26 -7.03
N ASN A 66 -4.54 -5.00 -7.20
CA ASN A 66 -3.44 -4.61 -8.08
C ASN A 66 -2.06 -4.75 -7.43
N PHE A 67 -1.97 -4.99 -6.12
CA PHE A 67 -0.68 -5.17 -5.46
C PHE A 67 -0.06 -6.52 -5.87
N VAL A 68 1.15 -6.47 -6.41
CA VAL A 68 1.92 -7.68 -6.74
C VAL A 68 2.94 -7.97 -5.65
N ARG A 69 3.80 -6.99 -5.36
CA ARG A 69 4.86 -7.10 -4.34
C ARG A 69 5.48 -5.73 -4.07
N ARG A 70 6.21 -5.63 -2.96
CA ARG A 70 7.12 -4.51 -2.65
C ARG A 70 8.56 -5.01 -2.59
N VAL A 71 9.46 -4.39 -3.34
CA VAL A 71 10.91 -4.71 -3.30
C VAL A 71 11.69 -3.40 -3.18
N ARG A 72 12.54 -3.29 -2.15
CA ARG A 72 13.42 -2.12 -1.91
C ARG A 72 12.68 -0.76 -1.98
N GLY A 73 11.46 -0.70 -1.45
CA GLY A 73 10.66 0.53 -1.44
C GLY A 73 9.89 0.80 -2.73
N ILE A 74 9.90 -0.11 -3.71
CA ILE A 74 9.11 -0.01 -4.94
C ILE A 74 7.95 -1.00 -4.88
N VAL A 75 6.73 -0.52 -5.10
CA VAL A 75 5.52 -1.33 -5.29
C VAL A 75 5.36 -1.65 -6.76
N TYR A 76 5.21 -2.94 -7.05
CA TYR A 76 4.86 -3.46 -8.36
C TYR A 76 3.34 -3.59 -8.43
N CYS A 77 2.73 -2.89 -9.37
CA CYS A 77 1.29 -2.76 -9.50
C CYS A 77 0.81 -3.32 -10.85
N ARG A 78 -0.20 -4.20 -10.83
CA ARG A 78 -0.84 -4.78 -12.02
C ARG A 78 -1.46 -3.71 -12.92
N GLY A 79 -2.02 -2.66 -12.32
CA GLY A 79 -2.59 -1.54 -13.05
C GLY A 79 -3.94 -1.83 -13.72
N ASP A 80 -4.66 -2.83 -13.24
CA ASP A 80 -5.98 -3.16 -13.77
C ASP A 80 -7.06 -2.21 -13.21
N PRO A 81 -8.10 -1.89 -13.99
CA PRO A 81 -9.19 -1.05 -13.53
C PRO A 81 -9.84 -1.58 -12.23
N LEU A 82 -10.17 -0.65 -11.33
CA LEU A 82 -10.84 -0.95 -10.05
C LEU A 82 -12.38 -0.96 -10.15
N GLY A 83 -12.92 -0.92 -11.38
CA GLY A 83 -14.35 -1.09 -11.65
C GLY A 83 -14.84 -2.51 -11.37
#